data_AF-A0ABC8U299-F1
#
_entry.id   AF-A0ABC8U299-F1
#
_cell.length_a   1.000
_cell.length_b   1.000
_cell.length_c   1.000
_cell.angle_alpha   90.00
_cell.angle_beta   90.00
_cell.angle_gamma   90.00
#
_symmetry.space_group_name_H-M   'P 1'
#
loop_
_entity.id
_entity.type
_entity.pdbx_description
1 polymer ?
#
loop_
_entity_poly.entity_id
_entity_poly.type
_entity_poly.pdbx_seq_one_letter_code
_entity_poly.pdbx_strand_id
1 'polypeptide(L)'
;MLLTKQEEYSKKIRELGPLSSDAFETYKRRSIKELYKMLHKCNEQLQQFSHVNKKALDQYVNFTEQREELQRRQAELDAGDEKIKELISVLDQRKDESIERTFKGVAKHFREVFSELVQGGHGFLVMMKKKVAAL
;
A
#
# COMPACT_ATOMS: atom_id res chain seq x y z
N MET A 1 33.02 -28.86 -48.15
CA MET A 1 31.72 -28.16 -48.12
C MET A 1 30.63 -28.92 -47.37
N LEU A 2 30.48 -30.23 -47.52
CA LEU A 2 29.48 -31.00 -46.75
C LEU A 2 29.84 -31.15 -45.27
N LEU A 3 31.11 -31.46 -44.97
CA LEU A 3 31.64 -31.51 -43.60
C LEU A 3 31.47 -30.18 -42.84
N THR A 4 31.77 -29.06 -43.50
CA THR A 4 31.61 -27.74 -42.90
C THR A 4 30.15 -27.40 -42.59
N LYS A 5 29.20 -27.79 -43.45
CA LYS A 5 27.76 -27.63 -43.14
C LYS A 5 27.31 -28.55 -42.00
N GLN A 6 27.83 -29.77 -41.94
CA GLN A 6 27.50 -30.72 -40.87
C GLN A 6 27.98 -30.19 -39.51
N GLU A 7 29.17 -29.62 -39.45
CA GLU A 7 29.70 -28.96 -38.25
C GLU A 7 28.85 -27.75 -37.83
N GLU A 8 28.42 -26.90 -38.78
CA GLU A 8 27.52 -25.78 -38.49
C GLU A 8 26.19 -26.24 -37.90
N TYR A 9 25.53 -27.26 -38.47
CA TYR A 9 24.27 -27.76 -37.93
C TYR A 9 24.47 -28.41 -36.56
N SER A 10 25.57 -29.13 -36.37
CA SER A 10 25.90 -29.74 -35.07
C SER A 10 26.14 -28.69 -33.99
N LYS A 11 26.76 -27.56 -34.34
CA LYS A 11 26.95 -26.42 -33.43
C LYS A 11 25.61 -25.77 -33.05
N LYS A 12 24.75 -25.48 -34.03
CA LYS A 12 23.41 -24.92 -33.79
C LYS A 12 22.55 -25.83 -32.90
N ILE A 13 22.63 -27.15 -33.07
CA ILE A 13 21.89 -28.09 -32.23
C ILE A 13 22.36 -28.02 -30.77
N ARG A 14 23.66 -27.87 -30.51
CA ARG A 14 24.17 -27.71 -29.14
C ARG A 14 23.76 -26.38 -28.52
N GLU A 15 23.71 -25.31 -29.30
CA GLU A 15 23.28 -23.98 -28.86
C GLU A 15 21.81 -23.93 -28.41
N LEU A 16 20.96 -24.85 -28.89
CA LEU A 16 19.56 -24.99 -28.43
C LEU A 16 19.43 -25.48 -26.98
N GLY A 17 20.52 -25.95 -26.36
CA GLY A 17 20.52 -26.45 -24.99
C GLY A 17 20.01 -27.90 -24.86
N PRO A 18 19.98 -28.44 -23.62
CA PRO A 18 19.53 -29.80 -23.37
C PRO A 18 18.03 -29.94 -23.63
N LEU A 19 17.69 -30.73 -24.64
CA LEU A 19 16.31 -31.13 -24.94
C LEU A 19 15.96 -32.39 -24.15
N SER A 20 14.70 -32.52 -23.71
CA SER A 20 14.26 -33.73 -23.02
C SER A 20 14.33 -34.95 -23.95
N SER A 21 14.60 -36.13 -23.37
CA SER A 21 14.61 -37.40 -24.11
C SER A 21 13.27 -37.68 -24.80
N ASP A 22 12.17 -37.28 -24.17
CA ASP A 22 10.82 -37.37 -24.74
C ASP A 22 10.65 -36.56 -26.04
N ALA A 23 11.31 -35.40 -26.15
CA ALA A 23 11.27 -34.61 -27.38
C ALA A 23 11.93 -35.35 -28.55
N PHE A 24 12.95 -36.17 -28.30
CA PHE A 24 13.59 -36.97 -29.35
C PHE A 24 12.74 -38.15 -29.77
N GLU A 25 12.13 -38.88 -28.83
CA GLU A 25 11.33 -40.07 -29.16
C GLU A 25 9.99 -39.72 -29.84
N THR A 26 9.37 -38.59 -29.46
CA THR A 26 8.06 -38.15 -30.00
C THR A 26 8.09 -37.85 -31.50
N TYR A 27 9.22 -37.35 -32.02
CA TYR A 27 9.33 -36.90 -33.42
C TYR A 27 10.19 -37.80 -34.32
N LYS A 28 10.84 -38.84 -33.76
CA LYS A 28 11.79 -39.74 -34.43
C LYS A 28 11.24 -40.46 -35.66
N ARG A 29 9.93 -40.74 -35.67
CA ARG A 29 9.25 -41.52 -36.74
C ARG A 29 8.52 -40.63 -37.77
N ARG A 30 8.63 -39.31 -37.65
CA ARG A 30 7.97 -38.36 -38.57
C ARG A 30 8.85 -38.10 -39.79
N SER A 31 8.23 -37.90 -40.94
CA SER A 31 8.94 -37.49 -42.14
C SER A 31 9.42 -36.04 -42.02
N ILE A 32 10.53 -35.71 -42.72
CA ILE A 32 11.06 -34.34 -42.78
C ILE A 32 9.97 -33.35 -43.22
N LYS A 33 9.11 -33.74 -44.18
CA LYS A 33 8.01 -32.92 -44.69
C LYS A 33 6.97 -32.59 -43.61
N GLU A 34 6.62 -33.57 -42.78
CA GLU A 34 5.71 -33.35 -41.64
C GLU A 34 6.34 -32.46 -40.57
N LEU A 35 7.62 -32.66 -40.26
CA LEU A 35 8.36 -31.83 -39.31
C LEU A 35 8.38 -30.36 -39.74
N TYR A 36 8.64 -30.08 -41.03
CA TYR A 36 8.56 -28.72 -41.56
C TYR A 36 7.15 -28.11 -41.45
N LYS A 37 6.09 -28.89 -41.72
CA LYS A 37 4.71 -28.43 -41.59
C LYS A 37 4.36 -28.09 -40.14
N MET A 38 4.79 -28.92 -39.19
CA MET A 38 4.59 -28.67 -37.75
C MET A 38 5.38 -27.45 -37.28
N LEU A 39 6.65 -27.32 -37.70
CA LEU A 39 7.48 -26.15 -37.40
C LEU A 39 6.84 -24.86 -37.92
N HIS A 40 6.30 -24.89 -39.14
CA HIS A 40 5.63 -23.73 -39.72
C HIS A 40 4.38 -23.34 -38.92
N LYS A 41 3.53 -24.31 -38.57
CA LYS A 41 2.35 -24.09 -37.73
C LYS A 41 2.71 -23.53 -36.36
N CYS A 42 3.75 -24.05 -35.71
CA CYS A 42 4.25 -23.51 -34.44
C CYS A 42 4.74 -22.07 -34.60
N ASN A 43 5.46 -21.76 -35.69
CA ASN A 43 5.92 -20.39 -35.96
C ASN A 43 4.76 -19.42 -36.21
N GLU A 44 3.72 -19.84 -36.94
CA GLU A 44 2.49 -19.03 -37.12
C GLU A 44 1.80 -18.76 -35.78
N GLN A 45 1.70 -19.77 -34.91
CA GLN A 45 1.14 -19.60 -33.57
C GLN A 45 1.99 -18.66 -32.71
N LEU A 46 3.33 -18.77 -32.76
CA LEU A 46 4.23 -17.87 -32.04
C LEU A 46 4.12 -16.41 -32.52
N GLN A 47 3.90 -16.18 -33.81
CA GLN A 47 3.70 -14.82 -34.35
C GLN A 47 2.45 -14.13 -33.80
N GLN A 48 1.40 -14.89 -33.45
CA GLN A 48 0.19 -14.34 -32.82
C GLN A 48 0.48 -13.71 -31.45
N PHE A 49 1.56 -14.14 -30.78
CA PHE A 49 2.01 -13.63 -29.49
C PHE A 49 3.14 -12.58 -29.61
N SER A 50 3.36 -12.01 -30.80
CA SER A 50 4.43 -11.04 -31.06
C SER A 50 4.34 -9.76 -30.19
N HIS A 51 3.15 -9.42 -29.70
CA HIS A 51 2.90 -8.23 -28.88
C HIS A 51 2.78 -8.52 -27.37
N VAL A 52 3.18 -9.70 -26.90
CA VAL A 52 3.12 -10.00 -25.47
C VAL A 52 4.19 -9.20 -24.71
N ASN A 53 3.78 -8.62 -23.58
CA ASN A 53 4.69 -7.94 -22.66
C ASN A 53 5.59 -8.96 -21.96
N LYS A 54 6.83 -9.08 -22.43
CA LYS A 54 7.83 -10.01 -21.88
C LYS A 54 8.27 -9.65 -20.45
N LYS A 55 7.99 -8.43 -19.98
CA LYS A 55 8.28 -7.95 -18.62
C LYS A 55 7.08 -8.07 -17.68
N ALA A 56 5.97 -8.65 -18.12
CA ALA A 56 4.74 -8.70 -17.33
C ALA A 56 4.95 -9.39 -15.97
N LEU A 57 5.75 -10.45 -15.92
CA LEU A 57 6.05 -11.15 -14.68
C LEU A 57 6.84 -10.25 -13.71
N ASP A 58 7.94 -9.65 -14.17
CA ASP A 58 8.76 -8.75 -13.36
C ASP A 58 7.97 -7.53 -12.88
N GLN A 59 7.16 -6.95 -13.76
CA GLN A 59 6.27 -5.83 -13.42
C GLN A 59 5.20 -6.22 -12.41
N TYR A 60 4.60 -7.40 -12.56
CA TYR A 60 3.59 -7.89 -11.63
C TYR A 60 4.18 -8.08 -10.22
N VAL A 61 5.36 -8.69 -10.11
CA VAL A 61 6.04 -8.86 -8.82
C VAL A 61 6.34 -7.50 -8.18
N ASN A 62 7.00 -6.61 -8.91
CA ASN A 62 7.35 -5.27 -8.42
C ASN A 62 6.12 -4.45 -8.00
N PHE A 63 5.05 -4.43 -8.81
CA PHE A 63 3.83 -3.71 -8.47
C PHE A 63 3.05 -4.33 -7.31
N THR A 64 3.14 -5.65 -7.14
CA THR A 64 2.53 -6.33 -5.98
C THR A 64 3.25 -5.92 -4.69
N GLU A 65 4.59 -5.92 -4.71
CA GLU A 65 5.40 -5.47 -3.56
C GLU A 65 5.14 -3.99 -3.23
N GLN A 66 5.13 -3.11 -4.24
CA GLN A 66 4.82 -1.69 -4.05
C GLN A 66 3.42 -1.48 -3.47
N ARG A 67 2.42 -2.23 -3.95
CA ARG A 67 1.05 -2.17 -3.44
C ARG A 67 1.00 -2.56 -1.96
N GLU A 68 1.67 -3.65 -1.58
CA GLU A 68 1.71 -4.11 -0.18
C GLU A 68 2.41 -3.11 0.74
N GLU A 69 3.46 -2.43 0.28
CA GLU A 69 4.12 -1.38 1.04
C GLU A 69 3.21 -0.16 1.23
N LEU A 70 2.54 0.29 0.16
CA LEU A 70 1.59 1.40 0.23
C LEU A 70 0.41 1.09 1.15
N GLN A 71 -0.13 -0.13 1.10
CA GLN A 71 -1.19 -0.58 1.99
C GLN A 71 -0.75 -0.58 3.46
N ARG A 72 0.48 -1.03 3.75
CA ARG A 72 1.03 -0.96 5.11
C ARG A 72 1.17 0.48 5.61
N ARG A 73 1.72 1.38 4.79
CA ARG A 73 1.85 2.80 5.13
C ARG A 73 0.49 3.46 5.34
N GLN A 74 -0.51 3.12 4.52
CA GLN A 74 -1.86 3.62 4.70
C GLN A 74 -2.45 3.21 6.06
N ALA A 75 -2.34 1.92 6.42
CA ALA A 75 -2.82 1.43 7.70
C ALA A 75 -2.12 2.09 8.89
N GLU A 76 -0.81 2.38 8.77
CA GLU A 76 -0.06 3.12 9.80
C GLU A 76 -0.54 4.57 9.94
N LEU A 77 -0.78 5.25 8.82
CA LEU A 77 -1.31 6.61 8.82
C LEU A 77 -2.72 6.68 9.43
N ASP A 78 -3.60 5.76 9.06
CA ASP A 78 -4.96 5.68 9.60
C ASP A 78 -4.93 5.44 11.12
N ALA A 79 -4.07 4.54 11.59
CA ALA A 79 -3.87 4.32 13.03
C ALA A 79 -3.27 5.54 13.74
N GLY A 80 -2.40 6.30 13.06
CA GLY A 80 -1.84 7.55 13.56
C GLY A 80 -2.89 8.65 13.70
N ASP A 81 -3.76 8.81 12.70
CA ASP A 81 -4.85 9.79 12.70
C ASP A 81 -5.83 9.54 13.85
N GLU A 82 -6.23 8.28 14.07
CA GLU A 82 -7.11 7.93 15.19
C GLU A 82 -6.47 8.24 16.55
N LYS A 83 -5.18 7.96 16.73
CA LYS A 83 -4.45 8.32 17.97
C LYS A 83 -4.36 9.83 18.17
N ILE A 84 -4.19 10.60 17.10
CA ILE A 84 -4.15 12.06 17.17
C ILE A 84 -5.53 12.60 17.60
N LYS A 85 -6.61 12.10 17.02
CA LYS A 85 -7.98 12.48 17.41
C LYS A 85 -8.28 12.14 18.87
N GLU A 86 -7.89 10.95 19.32
CA GLU A 86 -8.04 10.54 20.72
C GLU A 86 -7.27 11.50 21.65
N LEU A 87 -6.02 11.81 21.31
CA LEU A 87 -5.20 12.75 22.08
C LEU A 87 -5.83 14.15 22.14
N ILE A 88 -6.34 14.66 21.02
CA ILE A 88 -7.04 15.96 20.98
C ILE A 88 -8.24 15.94 21.93
N SER A 89 -9.07 14.90 21.89
CA SER A 89 -10.22 14.77 22.78
C SER A 89 -9.81 14.77 24.26
N VAL A 90 -8.75 14.05 24.62
CA VAL A 90 -8.24 14.01 26.00
C VAL A 90 -7.69 15.37 26.42
N LEU A 91 -6.98 16.08 25.53
CA LEU A 91 -6.44 17.41 25.80
C LEU A 91 -7.56 18.44 25.99
N ASP A 92 -8.61 18.38 25.18
CA ASP A 92 -9.77 19.26 25.31
C ASP A 92 -10.51 19.03 26.63
N GLN A 93 -10.71 17.77 27.04
CA GLN A 93 -11.29 17.45 28.34
C GLN A 93 -10.42 18.01 29.48
N ARG A 94 -9.10 17.78 29.45
CA ARG A 94 -8.18 18.28 30.50
C ARG A 94 -8.14 19.80 30.56
N LYS A 95 -8.23 20.47 29.41
CA LYS A 95 -8.33 21.93 29.31
C LYS A 95 -9.60 22.41 30.02
N ASP A 96 -10.75 21.82 29.71
CA ASP A 96 -12.03 22.20 30.31
C ASP A 96 -12.04 21.96 31.82
N GLU A 97 -11.53 20.81 32.29
CA GLU A 97 -11.38 20.49 33.71
C GLU A 97 -10.47 21.50 34.43
N SER A 98 -9.37 21.90 33.80
CA SER A 98 -8.43 22.88 34.35
C SER A 98 -9.04 24.28 34.43
N ILE A 99 -9.83 24.67 33.42
CA ILE A 99 -10.57 25.94 33.42
C ILE A 99 -11.64 25.94 34.51
N GLU A 100 -12.39 24.85 34.67
CA GLU A 100 -13.42 24.76 35.73
C GLU A 100 -12.78 24.82 37.13
N ARG A 101 -11.68 24.11 37.33
CA ARG A 101 -10.95 24.11 38.61
C ARG A 101 -10.42 25.50 38.96
N THR A 102 -9.76 26.17 38.01
CA THR A 102 -9.22 27.51 38.23
C THR A 102 -10.33 28.52 38.48
N PHE A 103 -11.43 28.47 37.72
CA PHE A 103 -12.58 29.33 37.93
C PHE A 103 -13.21 29.14 39.31
N LYS A 104 -13.41 27.90 39.78
CA LYS A 104 -13.93 27.64 41.14
C LYS A 104 -13.02 28.25 42.21
N GLY A 105 -11.70 28.15 42.02
CA GLY A 105 -10.72 28.81 42.87
C GLY A 105 -10.91 30.33 42.89
N VAL A 106 -10.94 30.97 41.73
CA VAL A 106 -11.12 32.42 41.61
C VAL A 106 -12.47 32.89 42.17
N ALA A 107 -13.56 32.15 41.91
CA ALA A 107 -14.89 32.48 42.41
C ALA A 107 -14.97 32.44 43.94
N LYS A 108 -14.27 31.49 44.57
CA LYS A 108 -14.16 31.42 46.04
C LYS A 108 -13.44 32.64 46.59
N HIS A 109 -12.24 32.94 46.09
CA HIS A 109 -11.44 34.09 46.54
C HIS A 109 -12.18 35.41 46.29
N PHE A 110 -12.86 35.55 45.16
CA PHE A 110 -13.67 36.73 44.86
C PHE A 110 -14.76 36.95 45.92
N ARG A 111 -15.50 35.90 46.29
CA ARG A 111 -16.55 36.00 47.32
C ARG A 111 -15.98 36.43 48.66
N GLU A 112 -14.85 35.83 49.07
CA GLU A 112 -14.16 36.14 50.33
C GLU A 112 -13.73 37.61 50.37
N VAL A 113 -12.97 38.05 49.37
CA VAL A 113 -12.49 39.44 49.25
C VAL A 113 -13.66 40.43 49.17
N PHE A 114 -14.69 40.15 48.38
CA PHE A 114 -15.85 41.06 48.26
C PHE A 114 -16.57 41.28 49.60
N SER A 115 -16.71 40.23 50.41
CA SER A 115 -17.37 40.32 51.72
C SER A 115 -16.58 41.15 52.74
N GLU A 116 -15.25 41.20 52.62
CA GLU A 116 -14.39 42.05 53.44
C GLU A 116 -14.50 43.52 53.03
N LEU A 117 -14.63 43.80 51.72
CA LEU A 117 -14.73 45.17 51.20
C LEU A 117 -16.12 45.79 51.40
N VAL A 118 -17.20 45.02 51.31
CA VAL A 118 -18.58 45.53 51.36
C VAL A 118 -19.34 44.85 52.50
N GLN A 119 -19.47 45.54 53.64
CA GLN A 119 -20.20 45.02 54.80
C GLN A 119 -21.67 44.75 54.45
N GLY A 120 -22.11 43.49 54.64
CA GLY A 120 -23.47 43.04 54.33
C GLY A 120 -23.75 42.78 52.84
N GLY A 121 -22.77 42.95 51.96
CA GLY A 121 -22.90 42.66 50.52
C GLY A 121 -22.48 41.24 50.14
N HIS A 122 -23.07 40.70 49.06
CA HIS A 122 -22.69 39.42 48.48
C HIS A 122 -22.41 39.54 46.97
N GLY A 123 -21.28 38.98 46.53
CA GLY A 123 -20.88 38.91 45.13
C GLY A 123 -20.60 37.48 44.69
N PHE A 124 -20.96 37.13 43.45
CA PHE A 124 -20.72 35.82 42.86
C PHE A 124 -20.21 35.93 41.43
N LEU A 125 -19.27 35.06 41.06
CA LEU A 125 -18.87 34.83 39.67
C LEU A 125 -19.63 33.64 39.11
N VAL A 126 -20.17 33.78 37.90
CA VAL A 126 -20.91 32.73 37.19
C VAL A 126 -20.25 32.47 35.85
N MET A 127 -19.84 31.21 35.61
CA MET A 127 -19.28 30.81 34.32
C MET A 127 -20.42 30.57 33.33
N MET A 128 -20.40 31.30 32.21
CA MET A 128 -21.34 31.13 31.12
C MET A 128 -20.73 30.25 30.03
N LYS A 129 -21.41 29.15 29.66
CA LYS A 129 -21.00 28.36 28.49
C LYS A 129 -21.55 29.02 27.22
N LYS A 130 -20.70 29.23 26.22
CA LYS A 130 -21.11 29.71 24.90
C LYS A 130 -22.03 28.65 24.26
N LYS A 131 -23.25 29.01 23.85
CA LYS A 131 -24.07 28.14 23.00
C LYS A 131 -23.36 28.02 21.66
N VAL A 132 -22.81 26.84 21.37
CA VAL A 132 -22.36 26.53 20.00
C VAL A 132 -23.64 26.37 19.18
N ALA A 133 -23.89 27.29 18.26
CA ALA A 133 -24.96 27.10 17.28
C ALA A 133 -24.61 25.85 16.47
N ALA A 134 -25.49 24.86 16.48
CA ALA A 134 -25.39 23.72 15.59
C ALA A 134 -25.46 24.27 14.15
N LEU A 135 -24.38 24.09 13.39
CA LEU A 135 -24.32 24.29 11.95
C LEU A 135 -24.63 22.96 11.27
#